data_AF-A0AAW1PHZ9-F1
#
_entry.id   AF-A0AAW1PHZ9-F1
#
_cell.length_a   1.000
_cell.length_b   1.000
_cell.length_c   1.000
_cell.angle_alpha   90.00
_cell.angle_beta   90.00
_cell.angle_gamma   90.00
#
_symmetry.space_group_name_H-M   'P 1'
#
loop_
_entity.id
_entity.type
_entity.pdbx_description
1 polymer ?
#
loop_
_entity_poly.entity_id
_entity_poly.type
_entity_poly.pdbx_seq_one_letter_code
_entity_poly.pdbx_strand_id
1 'polypeptide(L)'
;MGYLQFIIDYYDRLPASTVFLHGYRESWHLHDHVPLLRRLKWGALPFANIRYSNGPQDRLPWRCGKHFNDSIYQRYTNRHYYDCNWVGNIVRPYNLEPRASAEVQELTQDEWYDSLEMFTVWNQTFAGELGPLPALIKAPCCAEFMVSRDRIQSHSRDFYIHLRDWILTTEVDAYRTGRVLEYTWHMIFGEPAALDPVQECALLQCDAAGLPDVHL
;
A
#
# COMPACT_ATOMS: atom_id res chain seq x y z
N MET A 1 -16.58 -5.36 -1.82
CA MET A 1 -15.24 -5.11 -2.39
C MET A 1 -14.67 -6.42 -2.92
N GLY A 2 -14.08 -6.46 -4.12
CA GLY A 2 -13.67 -7.70 -4.78
C GLY A 2 -12.60 -8.52 -4.02
N TYR A 3 -11.64 -7.86 -3.36
CA TYR A 3 -10.56 -8.54 -2.64
C TYR A 3 -11.06 -9.38 -1.46
N LEU A 4 -11.94 -8.79 -0.63
CA LEU A 4 -12.52 -9.48 0.53
C LEU A 4 -13.33 -10.70 0.10
N GLN A 5 -14.13 -10.56 -0.96
CA GLN A 5 -14.93 -11.68 -1.47
C GLN A 5 -14.02 -12.83 -1.93
N PHE A 6 -12.93 -12.53 -2.65
CA PHE A 6 -11.92 -13.53 -3.01
C PHE A 6 -11.30 -14.21 -1.77
N ILE A 7 -10.86 -13.44 -0.77
CA ILE A 7 -10.28 -14.00 0.46
C ILE A 7 -11.27 -14.94 1.14
N ILE A 8 -12.55 -14.54 1.25
CA ILE A 8 -13.59 -15.32 1.91
C ILE A 8 -13.92 -16.61 1.14
N ASP A 9 -14.02 -16.56 -0.18
CA ASP A 9 -14.43 -17.70 -1.01
C ASP A 9 -13.31 -18.76 -1.13
N TYR A 10 -12.06 -18.32 -1.05
CA TYR A 10 -10.90 -19.17 -1.24
C TYR A 10 -10.08 -19.39 0.03
N TYR A 11 -10.55 -18.93 1.20
CA TYR A 11 -9.78 -18.89 2.46
C TYR A 11 -8.97 -20.18 2.76
N ASP A 12 -9.60 -21.35 2.67
CA ASP A 12 -8.95 -22.65 2.95
C ASP A 12 -8.10 -23.19 1.79
N ARG A 13 -8.18 -22.56 0.61
CA ARG A 13 -7.56 -22.97 -0.65
C ARG A 13 -6.68 -21.86 -1.26
N LEU A 14 -6.31 -20.85 -0.48
CA LEU A 14 -5.49 -19.74 -0.95
C LEU A 14 -4.16 -20.27 -1.53
N PRO A 15 -3.70 -19.70 -2.67
CA PRO A 15 -2.37 -19.98 -3.17
C PRO A 15 -1.31 -19.47 -2.18
N ALA A 16 -0.10 -20.01 -2.24
CA ALA A 16 0.98 -19.60 -1.32
C ALA A 16 1.24 -18.09 -1.31
N SER A 17 1.03 -17.44 -2.47
CA SER A 17 1.10 -15.98 -2.64
C SER A 17 -0.04 -15.51 -3.53
N THR A 18 -0.66 -14.39 -3.19
CA THR A 18 -1.71 -13.71 -3.96
C THR A 18 -1.27 -12.28 -4.27
N VAL A 19 -1.66 -11.77 -5.44
CA VAL A 19 -1.48 -10.37 -5.80
C VAL A 19 -2.86 -9.73 -5.99
N PHE A 20 -3.05 -8.58 -5.36
CA PHE A 20 -4.25 -7.75 -5.48
C PHE A 20 -3.89 -6.46 -6.21
N LEU A 21 -4.66 -6.12 -7.25
CA LEU A 21 -4.44 -4.98 -8.15
C LEU A 21 -5.76 -4.27 -8.44
N HIS A 22 -5.69 -2.97 -8.73
CA HIS A 22 -6.82 -2.26 -9.29
C HIS A 22 -7.24 -2.84 -10.64
N GLY A 23 -8.54 -2.82 -10.93
CA GLY A 23 -9.11 -3.46 -12.12
C GLY A 23 -8.79 -2.77 -13.45
N TYR A 24 -8.14 -1.61 -13.43
CA TYR A 24 -7.78 -0.86 -14.64
C TYR A 24 -6.34 -1.18 -15.03
N ARG A 25 -6.12 -1.56 -16.30
CA ARG A 25 -4.77 -1.80 -16.84
C ARG A 25 -3.91 -0.53 -16.83
N GLU A 26 -4.55 0.62 -17.05
CA GLU A 26 -3.95 1.94 -16.97
C GLU A 26 -4.95 2.86 -16.25
N SER A 27 -4.46 3.71 -15.34
CA SER A 27 -5.27 4.73 -14.67
C SER A 27 -4.47 6.04 -14.58
N TRP A 28 -5.11 7.14 -14.14
CA TRP A 28 -4.42 8.42 -14.01
C TRP A 28 -3.25 8.39 -12.99
N HIS A 29 -3.16 7.35 -12.16
CA HIS A 29 -2.12 7.16 -11.15
C HIS A 29 -1.48 5.76 -11.17
N LEU A 30 -1.86 4.91 -12.14
CA LEU A 30 -1.38 3.53 -12.29
C LEU A 30 -1.00 3.27 -13.74
N HIS A 31 0.06 2.51 -13.93
CA HIS A 31 0.53 2.14 -15.24
C HIS A 31 0.48 0.62 -15.43
N ASP A 32 0.71 0.12 -16.65
CA ASP A 32 0.55 -1.30 -17.01
C ASP A 32 1.29 -2.23 -16.03
N HIS A 33 0.53 -3.08 -15.32
CA HIS A 33 1.06 -4.02 -14.32
C HIS A 33 1.73 -5.26 -14.95
N VAL A 34 1.55 -5.50 -16.26
CA VAL A 34 2.07 -6.72 -16.90
C VAL A 34 3.60 -6.86 -16.78
N PRO A 35 4.43 -5.84 -17.05
CA PRO A 35 5.88 -5.94 -16.89
C PRO A 35 6.30 -6.23 -15.45
N LEU A 36 5.63 -5.60 -14.48
CA LEU A 36 5.85 -5.82 -13.05
C LEU A 36 5.58 -7.28 -12.67
N LEU A 37 4.42 -7.81 -13.07
CA LEU A 37 4.01 -9.18 -12.73
C LEU A 37 4.92 -10.25 -13.32
N ARG A 38 5.47 -10.03 -14.52
CA ARG A 38 6.44 -10.96 -15.13
C ARG A 38 7.74 -11.07 -14.34
N ARG A 39 8.15 -9.96 -13.72
CA ARG A 39 9.41 -9.83 -12.99
C ARG A 39 9.24 -10.12 -11.50
N LEU A 40 8.03 -10.28 -11.01
CA LEU A 40 7.76 -10.52 -9.60
C LEU A 40 8.40 -11.83 -9.14
N LYS A 41 9.13 -11.78 -8.03
CA LYS A 41 9.59 -12.98 -7.31
C LYS A 41 8.47 -13.46 -6.41
N TRP A 42 7.61 -14.31 -6.96
CA TRP A 42 6.43 -14.85 -6.27
C TRP A 42 6.82 -15.50 -4.93
N GLY A 43 6.21 -15.04 -3.84
CA GLY A 43 6.46 -15.56 -2.48
C GLY A 43 7.81 -15.17 -1.88
N ALA A 44 8.59 -14.25 -2.49
CA ALA A 44 9.86 -13.80 -1.93
C ALA A 44 9.69 -12.98 -0.64
N LEU A 45 8.52 -12.38 -0.45
CA LEU A 45 8.17 -11.61 0.73
C LEU A 45 6.76 -12.01 1.20
N PRO A 46 6.49 -11.99 2.53
CA PRO A 46 5.19 -12.32 3.06
C PRO A 46 4.14 -11.23 2.75
N PHE A 47 4.59 -9.99 2.61
CA PHE A 47 3.81 -8.86 2.11
C PHE A 47 4.75 -7.92 1.34
N ALA A 48 4.24 -7.31 0.28
CA ALA A 48 4.90 -6.19 -0.38
C ALA A 48 3.86 -5.30 -1.05
N ASN A 49 3.87 -4.00 -0.79
CA ASN A 49 3.17 -3.05 -1.64
C ASN A 49 3.87 -3.00 -3.01
N ILE A 50 3.09 -3.17 -4.07
CA ILE A 50 3.60 -3.28 -5.43
C ILE A 50 3.16 -2.12 -6.31
N ARG A 51 2.65 -1.03 -5.72
CA ARG A 51 2.31 0.17 -6.47
C ARG A 51 3.52 0.61 -7.30
N TYR A 52 3.26 0.84 -8.57
CA TYR A 52 4.27 0.99 -9.60
C TYR A 52 3.93 2.18 -10.49
N SER A 53 4.95 2.88 -10.99
CA SER A 53 4.77 3.93 -11.98
C SER A 53 5.68 3.67 -13.18
N ASN A 54 5.10 3.54 -14.38
CA ASN A 54 5.88 3.39 -15.62
C ASN A 54 6.46 4.76 -15.98
N GLY A 55 7.70 4.97 -15.55
CA GLY A 55 8.64 5.87 -16.22
C GLY A 55 9.46 5.11 -17.28
N PRO A 56 10.42 5.76 -17.96
CA PRO A 56 11.24 5.14 -19.02
C PRO A 56 12.11 3.94 -18.58
N GLN A 57 11.97 3.46 -17.35
CA GLN A 57 12.72 2.33 -16.80
C GLN A 57 11.91 1.38 -15.92
N ASP A 58 10.57 1.52 -15.84
CA ASP A 58 9.77 0.44 -15.27
C ASP A 58 10.26 0.02 -13.85
N ARG A 59 10.32 1.01 -12.95
CA ARG A 59 10.86 0.88 -11.58
C ARG A 59 9.77 1.09 -10.54
N LEU A 60 9.90 0.41 -9.39
CA LEU A 60 9.09 0.75 -8.22
C LEU A 60 9.51 2.14 -7.71
N PRO A 61 8.58 3.07 -7.43
CA PRO A 61 8.90 4.48 -7.11
C PRO A 61 9.56 4.69 -5.72
N TRP A 62 10.05 3.63 -5.08
CA TRP A 62 10.34 3.55 -3.65
C TRP A 62 11.68 4.15 -3.18
N ARG A 63 12.25 5.15 -3.85
CA ARG A 63 13.51 5.75 -3.39
C ARG A 63 13.32 7.19 -2.93
N CYS A 64 13.17 7.36 -1.62
CA CYS A 64 13.21 8.67 -0.97
C CYS A 64 14.63 9.05 -0.54
N GLY A 65 15.07 10.22 -0.99
CA GLY A 65 16.34 10.83 -0.60
C GLY A 65 16.90 11.78 -1.66
N LYS A 66 17.67 12.79 -1.26
CA LYS A 66 18.39 13.74 -2.14
C LYS A 66 19.66 13.15 -2.79
N HIS A 67 19.92 11.86 -2.61
CA HIS A 67 21.19 11.24 -2.99
C HIS A 67 20.96 10.10 -3.97
N PHE A 68 20.85 10.44 -5.25
CA PHE A 68 21.03 9.47 -6.32
C PHE A 68 22.03 10.02 -7.34
N ASN A 69 23.23 9.45 -7.36
CA ASN A 69 24.25 9.68 -8.39
C ASN A 69 24.24 8.53 -9.40
N ASP A 70 23.06 8.09 -9.82
CA ASP A 70 22.89 7.11 -10.89
C ASP A 70 22.85 7.86 -12.23
N SER A 71 23.96 7.78 -12.96
CA SER A 71 24.16 8.47 -14.24
C SER A 71 23.19 8.00 -15.33
N ILE A 72 22.65 6.78 -15.20
CA ILE A 72 21.65 6.26 -16.13
C ILE A 72 20.34 7.02 -15.92
N TYR A 73 19.98 7.36 -14.68
CA TYR A 73 18.72 8.03 -14.35
C TYR A 73 18.68 9.50 -14.81
N GLN A 74 19.77 10.25 -14.61
CA GLN A 74 19.88 11.66 -15.04
C GLN A 74 19.76 11.86 -16.56
N ARG A 75 20.07 10.82 -17.35
CA ARG A 75 20.10 10.90 -18.81
C ARG A 75 18.72 10.86 -19.47
N TYR A 76 17.70 10.30 -18.81
CA TYR A 76 16.39 10.04 -19.43
C TYR A 76 15.24 10.86 -18.84
N THR A 77 15.42 11.49 -17.68
CA THR A 77 14.36 12.27 -17.04
C THR A 77 14.82 13.72 -16.87
N ASN A 78 14.46 14.60 -17.82
CA ASN A 78 14.66 16.06 -17.73
C ASN A 78 13.80 16.73 -16.62
N ARG A 79 13.42 16.01 -15.55
CA ARG A 79 12.60 16.49 -14.44
C ARG A 79 13.25 16.15 -13.09
N HIS A 80 13.41 17.19 -12.27
CA HIS A 80 14.05 17.17 -10.96
C HIS A 80 13.12 16.87 -9.78
N TYR A 81 11.94 16.29 -10.01
CA TYR A 81 10.99 16.00 -8.94
C TYR A 81 10.68 14.51 -8.90
N TYR A 82 11.36 13.80 -8.00
CA TYR A 82 10.93 12.49 -7.55
C TYR A 82 9.96 12.73 -6.40
N ASP A 83 8.69 12.69 -6.75
CA ASP A 83 7.60 12.74 -5.78
C ASP A 83 7.57 11.39 -5.06
N CYS A 84 8.14 11.39 -3.87
CA CYS A 84 7.88 10.42 -2.83
C CYS A 84 6.38 10.48 -2.54
N ASN A 85 5.53 9.88 -3.39
CA ASN A 85 4.09 9.74 -3.18
C ASN A 85 3.82 8.73 -2.04
N TRP A 86 4.40 9.02 -0.88
CA TRP A 86 4.00 8.62 0.46
C TRP A 86 2.95 9.61 0.91
N VAL A 87 1.78 9.59 0.26
CA VAL A 87 0.67 10.40 0.73
C VAL A 87 0.02 9.66 1.89
N GLY A 88 -0.10 10.36 3.01
CA GLY A 88 -0.83 9.91 4.18
C GLY A 88 -0.03 10.05 5.47
N ASN A 89 0.47 11.25 5.81
CA ASN A 89 0.66 11.58 7.22
C ASN A 89 -0.73 11.69 7.86
N ILE A 90 -1.41 10.56 8.10
CA ILE A 90 -2.70 10.60 8.80
C ILE A 90 -2.39 10.83 10.28
N VAL A 91 -2.54 12.08 10.70
CA VAL A 91 -2.32 12.55 12.08
C VAL A 91 -3.59 12.29 12.89
N ARG A 92 -3.43 11.81 14.13
CA ARG A 92 -4.54 11.61 15.07
C ARG A 92 -5.34 12.92 15.25
N PRO A 93 -6.69 12.91 15.13
CA PRO A 93 -7.50 14.11 15.39
C PRO A 93 -7.47 14.59 16.87
N TYR A 94 -6.95 13.81 17.82
CA TYR A 94 -6.97 14.14 19.25
C TYR A 94 -5.61 14.25 19.96
N ASN A 95 -4.48 13.97 19.30
CA ASN A 95 -3.14 14.09 19.92
C ASN A 95 -2.28 15.12 19.17
N LEU A 96 -2.54 16.40 19.43
CA LEU A 96 -1.57 17.49 19.22
C LEU A 96 -0.55 17.55 20.37
N GLU A 97 0.09 16.43 20.71
CA GLU A 97 1.33 16.50 21.49
C GLU A 97 2.46 16.83 20.48
N PRO A 98 3.19 17.94 20.64
CA PRO A 98 3.99 18.49 19.54
C PRO A 98 5.20 17.60 19.24
N ARG A 99 5.26 17.00 18.05
CA ARG A 99 6.55 16.66 17.45
C ARG A 99 7.23 17.96 17.02
N ALA A 100 8.57 17.98 17.04
CA ALA A 100 9.36 19.14 16.66
C ALA A 100 8.91 19.69 15.29
N SER A 101 8.58 20.98 15.27
CA SER A 101 7.79 21.70 14.25
C SER A 101 8.32 21.71 12.82
N ALA A 102 9.45 21.08 12.52
CA ALA A 102 10.10 21.15 11.21
C ALA A 102 9.61 20.12 10.19
N GLU A 103 8.84 19.10 10.60
CA GLU A 103 8.47 17.97 9.74
C GLU A 103 6.97 17.87 9.41
N VAL A 104 6.14 18.81 9.90
CA VAL A 104 4.69 18.79 9.67
C VAL A 104 4.32 19.82 8.61
N GLN A 105 3.89 19.35 7.43
CA GLN A 105 3.18 20.18 6.46
C GLN A 105 1.71 20.33 6.90
N GLU A 106 1.07 21.47 6.59
CA GLU A 106 -0.37 21.65 6.80
C GLU A 106 -1.16 20.60 6.01
N LEU A 107 -2.15 19.96 6.64
CA LEU A 107 -3.01 18.99 5.97
C LEU A 107 -3.92 19.69 4.96
N THR A 108 -4.05 19.12 3.77
CA THR A 108 -5.09 19.46 2.81
C THR A 108 -6.47 19.05 3.34
N GLN A 109 -7.52 19.60 2.73
CA GLN A 109 -8.91 19.28 3.11
C GLN A 109 -9.23 17.79 3.02
N ASP A 110 -8.69 17.10 2.02
CA ASP A 110 -8.87 15.66 1.82
C ASP A 110 -8.12 14.86 2.91
N GLU A 111 -6.90 15.25 3.25
CA GLU A 111 -6.14 14.59 4.33
C GLU A 111 -6.80 14.78 5.70
N TRP A 112 -7.45 15.92 5.93
CA TRP A 112 -8.25 16.12 7.13
C TRP A 112 -9.47 15.18 7.17
N TYR A 113 -10.24 15.09 6.08
CA TYR A 113 -11.37 14.17 6.01
C TYR A 113 -10.93 12.72 6.18
N ASP A 114 -9.84 12.32 5.52
CA ASP A 114 -9.26 10.98 5.67
C ASP A 114 -8.90 10.66 7.13
N SER A 115 -8.40 11.65 7.88
CA SER A 115 -8.02 11.45 9.29
C SER A 115 -9.21 11.20 10.22
N LEU A 116 -10.33 11.91 10.01
CA LEU A 116 -11.56 11.72 10.79
C LEU A 116 -12.19 10.36 10.48
N GLU A 117 -12.22 9.99 9.21
CA GLU A 117 -12.81 8.73 8.77
C GLU A 117 -11.96 7.54 9.16
N MET A 118 -10.62 7.66 9.10
CA MET A 118 -9.71 6.64 9.61
C MET A 118 -10.03 6.26 11.05
N PHE A 119 -10.29 7.25 11.92
CA PHE A 119 -10.66 6.97 13.31
C PHE A 119 -11.99 6.20 13.42
N THR A 120 -13.04 6.69 12.76
CA THR A 120 -14.37 6.08 12.78
C THR A 120 -14.33 4.65 12.24
N VAL A 121 -13.77 4.47 11.05
CA VAL A 121 -13.67 3.16 10.38
C VAL A 121 -12.80 2.22 11.20
N TRP A 122 -11.63 2.66 11.68
CA TRP A 122 -10.74 1.81 12.48
C TRP A 122 -11.42 1.29 13.74
N ASN A 123 -12.11 2.16 14.48
CA ASN A 123 -12.76 1.77 15.72
C ASN A 123 -13.92 0.79 15.48
N GLN A 124 -14.64 0.91 14.36
CA GLN A 124 -15.77 0.05 14.04
C GLN A 124 -15.36 -1.30 13.41
N THR A 125 -14.14 -1.42 12.87
CA THR A 125 -13.73 -2.60 12.09
C THR A 125 -12.48 -3.28 12.65
N PHE A 126 -11.39 -2.55 12.79
CA PHE A 126 -10.07 -3.13 13.08
C PHE A 126 -9.75 -3.18 14.57
N ALA A 127 -10.29 -2.27 15.37
CA ALA A 127 -9.83 -2.08 16.74
C ALA A 127 -9.96 -3.32 17.65
N GLY A 128 -10.99 -4.14 17.42
CA GLY A 128 -11.19 -5.39 18.16
C GLY A 128 -10.12 -6.45 17.87
N GLU A 129 -9.53 -6.44 16.67
CA GLU A 129 -8.57 -7.43 16.21
C GLU A 129 -7.12 -6.90 16.23
N LEU A 130 -6.90 -5.68 15.73
CA LEU A 130 -5.59 -5.05 15.56
C LEU A 130 -5.21 -4.11 16.72
N GLY A 131 -6.13 -3.85 17.65
CA GLY A 131 -5.93 -2.93 18.76
C GLY A 131 -6.10 -1.45 18.39
N PRO A 132 -5.61 -0.52 19.24
CA PRO A 132 -5.87 0.91 19.06
C PRO A 132 -5.23 1.47 17.79
N LEU A 133 -5.86 2.49 17.20
CA LEU A 133 -5.33 3.18 16.02
C LEU A 133 -3.89 3.67 16.26
N PRO A 134 -2.92 3.31 15.40
CA PRO A 134 -1.56 3.81 15.49
C PRO A 134 -1.47 5.34 15.48
N ALA A 135 -0.40 5.89 16.06
CA ALA A 135 -0.17 7.34 16.05
C ALA A 135 0.29 7.88 14.70
N LEU A 136 0.81 7.01 13.85
CA LEU A 136 1.30 7.32 12.52
C LEU A 136 1.01 6.11 11.63
N ILE A 137 0.38 6.37 10.49
CA ILE A 137 0.30 5.44 9.38
C ILE A 137 1.15 6.04 8.27
N LYS A 138 1.98 5.23 7.63
CA LYS A 138 2.76 5.61 6.45
C LYS A 138 2.78 4.40 5.53
N ALA A 139 2.08 4.49 4.42
CA ALA A 139 2.04 3.45 3.42
C ALA A 139 1.78 4.07 2.04
N PRO A 140 2.15 3.38 0.96
CA PRO A 140 1.77 3.83 -0.36
C PRO A 140 0.28 3.66 -0.61
N CYS A 141 -0.28 4.59 -1.39
CA CYS A 141 -1.66 4.53 -1.86
C CYS A 141 -1.91 3.36 -2.85
N CYS A 142 -3.16 3.25 -3.28
CA CYS A 142 -3.68 2.39 -4.35
C CYS A 142 -3.93 0.89 -4.01
N ALA A 143 -3.83 0.43 -2.76
CA ALA A 143 -4.25 -0.93 -2.39
C ALA A 143 -3.68 -2.05 -3.30
N GLU A 144 -2.44 -1.89 -3.78
CA GLU A 144 -1.79 -2.85 -4.66
C GLU A 144 -0.69 -3.56 -3.90
N PHE A 145 -0.83 -4.86 -3.73
CA PHE A 145 0.12 -5.62 -2.93
C PHE A 145 0.16 -7.10 -3.30
N MET A 146 1.31 -7.69 -3.05
CA MET A 146 1.51 -9.13 -2.92
C MET A 146 1.38 -9.50 -1.44
N VAL A 147 0.70 -10.60 -1.13
CA VAL A 147 0.56 -11.11 0.23
C VAL A 147 0.57 -12.64 0.24
N SER A 148 1.21 -13.23 1.25
CA SER A 148 1.23 -14.68 1.42
C SER A 148 -0.08 -15.22 2.00
N ARG A 149 -0.36 -16.49 1.75
CA ARG A 149 -1.47 -17.18 2.43
C ARG A 149 -1.36 -17.06 3.94
N ASP A 150 -0.17 -17.24 4.51
CA ASP A 150 0.02 -17.23 5.96
C ASP A 150 -0.31 -15.87 6.58
N ARG A 151 -0.03 -14.77 5.86
CA ARG A 151 -0.44 -13.42 6.27
C ARG A 151 -1.95 -13.20 6.15
N ILE A 152 -2.61 -13.78 5.16
CA ILE A 152 -4.09 -13.72 5.08
C ILE A 152 -4.70 -14.59 6.20
N GLN A 153 -4.14 -15.77 6.46
CA GLN A 153 -4.68 -16.70 7.45
C GLN A 153 -4.24 -16.37 8.89
N SER A 154 -3.48 -15.29 9.11
CA SER A 154 -3.22 -14.78 10.46
C SER A 154 -4.48 -14.21 11.11
N HIS A 155 -5.51 -13.89 10.32
CA HIS A 155 -6.83 -13.53 10.80
C HIS A 155 -7.84 -14.58 10.35
N SER A 156 -8.85 -14.82 11.19
CA SER A 156 -9.90 -15.79 10.88
C SER A 156 -10.70 -15.41 9.63
N ARG A 157 -11.35 -16.39 9.00
CA ARG A 157 -12.32 -16.13 7.92
C ARG A 157 -13.43 -15.18 8.38
N ASP A 158 -13.85 -15.29 9.64
CA ASP A 158 -14.91 -14.47 10.24
C ASP A 158 -14.50 -12.99 10.36
N PHE A 159 -13.22 -12.70 10.59
CA PHE A 159 -12.70 -11.33 10.55
C PHE A 159 -12.96 -10.68 9.18
N TYR A 160 -12.67 -11.40 8.08
CA TYR A 160 -12.90 -10.90 6.73
C TYR A 160 -14.39 -10.79 6.39
N ILE A 161 -15.22 -11.72 6.87
CA ILE A 161 -16.68 -11.66 6.73
C ILE A 161 -17.22 -10.43 7.44
N HIS A 162 -16.82 -10.19 8.69
CA HIS A 162 -17.21 -9.02 9.46
C HIS A 162 -16.83 -7.72 8.75
N LEU A 163 -15.60 -7.63 8.25
CA LEU A 163 -15.13 -6.45 7.51
C LEU A 163 -15.93 -6.22 6.22
N ARG A 164 -16.21 -7.29 5.45
CA ARG A 164 -17.05 -7.19 4.24
C ARG A 164 -18.46 -6.74 4.59
N ASP A 165 -19.07 -7.34 5.60
CA ASP A 165 -20.45 -7.05 5.97
C ASP A 165 -20.56 -5.61 6.48
N TRP A 166 -19.59 -5.14 7.27
CA TRP A 166 -19.51 -3.74 7.68
C TRP A 166 -19.44 -2.79 6.47
N ILE A 167 -18.60 -3.07 5.46
CA ILE A 167 -18.52 -2.24 4.23
C ILE A 167 -19.87 -2.18 3.49
N LEU A 168 -20.67 -3.25 3.55
CA LEU A 168 -21.97 -3.30 2.87
C LEU A 168 -23.09 -2.59 3.64
N THR A 169 -22.96 -2.44 4.96
CA THR A 169 -24.02 -1.90 5.83
C THR A 169 -23.71 -0.55 6.46
N THR A 170 -22.46 -0.08 6.38
CA THR A 170 -22.04 1.18 7.00
C THR A 170 -22.68 2.40 6.34
N GLU A 171 -22.90 3.46 7.13
CA GLU A 171 -23.36 4.76 6.65
C GLU A 171 -22.21 5.64 6.09
N VAL A 172 -20.96 5.22 6.31
CA VAL A 172 -19.78 5.88 5.73
C VAL A 172 -19.74 5.59 4.23
N ASP A 173 -19.60 6.62 3.40
CA ASP A 173 -19.67 6.43 1.95
C ASP A 173 -18.53 5.55 1.39
N ALA A 174 -18.79 4.97 0.21
CA ALA A 174 -17.89 4.03 -0.45
C ALA A 174 -16.52 4.62 -0.82
N TYR A 175 -16.45 5.94 -1.07
CA TYR A 175 -15.18 6.60 -1.38
C TYR A 175 -14.30 6.67 -0.13
N ARG A 176 -14.87 7.10 1.00
CA ARG A 176 -14.16 7.20 2.29
C ARG A 176 -13.75 5.84 2.84
N THR A 177 -14.64 4.87 2.84
CA THR A 177 -14.33 3.49 3.27
C THR A 177 -13.25 2.85 2.40
N GLY A 178 -13.30 3.07 1.08
CA GLY A 178 -12.29 2.62 0.14
C GLY A 178 -10.90 3.20 0.44
N ARG A 179 -10.81 4.51 0.71
CA ARG A 179 -9.55 5.19 1.08
C ARG A 179 -8.97 4.67 2.38
N VAL A 180 -9.78 4.46 3.42
CA VAL A 180 -9.28 3.89 4.68
C VAL A 180 -8.71 2.48 4.46
N LEU A 181 -9.42 1.63 3.71
CA LEU A 181 -8.93 0.29 3.38
C LEU A 181 -7.62 0.34 2.60
N GLU A 182 -7.50 1.27 1.64
CA GLU A 182 -6.31 1.49 0.83
C GLU A 182 -5.04 1.63 1.68
N TYR A 183 -5.12 2.41 2.76
CA TYR A 183 -4.01 2.67 3.67
C TYR A 183 -3.87 1.68 4.83
N THR A 184 -4.71 0.64 4.92
CA THR A 184 -4.71 -0.27 6.08
C THR A 184 -4.39 -1.72 5.74
N TRP A 185 -4.37 -2.10 4.47
CA TRP A 185 -4.07 -3.48 4.05
C TRP A 185 -2.79 -4.04 4.64
N HIS A 186 -1.71 -3.26 4.67
CA HIS A 186 -0.44 -3.73 5.22
C HIS A 186 -0.54 -4.05 6.72
N MET A 187 -1.27 -3.24 7.49
CA MET A 187 -1.51 -3.48 8.91
C MET A 187 -2.41 -4.69 9.14
N ILE A 188 -3.45 -4.87 8.31
CA ILE A 188 -4.30 -6.07 8.31
C ILE A 188 -3.46 -7.33 8.05
N PHE A 189 -2.35 -7.24 7.33
CA PHE A 189 -1.45 -8.36 7.07
C PHE A 189 -0.21 -8.38 7.97
N GLY A 190 -0.26 -7.65 9.09
CA GLY A 190 0.75 -7.71 10.14
C GLY A 190 2.07 -7.00 9.83
N GLU A 191 2.05 -6.03 8.92
CA GLU A 191 3.16 -5.10 8.70
C GLU A 191 3.06 -3.86 9.61
N PRO A 192 4.17 -3.17 9.90
CA PRO A 192 4.17 -1.96 10.71
C PRO A 192 3.31 -0.84 10.11
N ALA A 193 2.65 -0.05 10.96
CA ALA A 193 1.82 1.08 10.52
C ALA A 193 2.60 2.07 9.64
N ALA A 194 3.90 2.25 9.90
CA ALA A 194 4.82 2.95 9.02
C ALA A 194 5.67 1.95 8.24
N LEU A 195 5.33 1.73 6.98
CA LEU A 195 6.08 0.87 6.07
C LEU A 195 7.37 1.53 5.63
N ASP A 196 8.43 0.73 5.62
CA ASP A 196 9.63 1.03 4.87
C ASP A 196 9.50 0.56 3.42
N PRO A 197 10.12 1.26 2.48
CA PRO A 197 10.14 0.83 1.09
C PRO A 197 10.84 -0.51 0.95
N VAL A 198 10.21 -1.44 0.23
CA VAL A 198 10.81 -2.74 -0.09
C VAL A 198 11.99 -2.54 -1.04
N GLN A 199 13.10 -3.24 -0.78
CA GLN A 199 14.22 -3.26 -1.73
C GLN A 199 13.77 -3.88 -3.05
N GLU A 200 13.97 -3.16 -4.16
CA GLU A 200 13.45 -3.55 -5.47
C GLU A 200 13.85 -4.98 -5.88
N CYS A 201 15.13 -5.35 -5.72
CA CYS A 201 15.59 -6.70 -6.06
C CYS A 201 15.21 -7.79 -5.03
N ALA A 202 14.66 -7.43 -3.87
CA ALA A 202 14.01 -8.39 -3.00
C ALA A 202 12.64 -8.82 -3.56
N LEU A 203 11.96 -7.90 -4.25
CA LEU A 203 10.63 -8.11 -4.82
C LEU A 203 10.65 -8.54 -6.29
N LEU A 204 11.57 -7.99 -7.09
CA LEU A 204 11.65 -8.17 -8.53
C LEU A 204 12.91 -8.91 -8.95
N GLN A 205 12.83 -9.57 -10.10
CA GLN A 205 13.98 -10.08 -10.85
C GLN A 205 14.84 -8.91 -11.32
N CYS A 206 16.14 -9.04 -11.05
CA CYS A 206 17.16 -8.06 -11.38
C CYS A 206 18.33 -8.75 -12.10
N ASP A 207 18.99 -8.02 -12.99
CA ASP A 207 20.20 -8.41 -13.69
C ASP A 207 21.44 -8.44 -12.78
N ALA A 208 22.59 -8.80 -13.35
CA ALA A 208 23.87 -8.88 -12.65
C ALA A 208 24.38 -7.51 -12.13
N ALA A 209 23.86 -6.40 -12.63
CA ALA A 209 24.16 -5.06 -12.16
C ALA A 209 23.24 -4.62 -11.00
N GLY A 210 22.30 -5.48 -10.57
CA GLY A 210 21.32 -5.17 -9.54
C GLY A 210 20.22 -4.25 -10.04
N LEU A 211 19.98 -4.21 -11.35
CA LEU A 211 18.91 -3.43 -11.97
C LEU A 211 17.75 -4.34 -12.39
N PRO A 212 16.51 -3.86 -12.30
CA PRO A 212 15.36 -4.41 -13.02
C PRO A 212 15.65 -5.07 -14.37
N ASP A 213 15.43 -6.39 -14.51
CA ASP A 213 15.53 -7.04 -15.82
C ASP A 213 14.28 -6.74 -16.66
N VAL A 214 14.38 -5.78 -17.57
CA VAL A 214 13.29 -5.28 -18.41
C VAL A 214 13.10 -6.09 -19.71
N HIS A 215 13.87 -7.15 -19.94
CA HIS A 215 13.90 -7.89 -21.20
C HIS A 215 13.17 -9.25 -21.17
N LEU A 216 12.33 -9.49 -20.15
CA LEU A 216 11.57 -10.74 -19.93
C LEU A 216 10.20 -10.80 -20.63
#